data_AF-A0A937VVI1-F1
#
_entry.id   AF-A0A937VVI1-F1
#
_cell.length_a   1.000
_cell.length_b   1.000
_cell.length_c   1.000
_cell.angle_alpha   90.00
_cell.angle_beta   90.00
_cell.angle_gamma   90.00
#
_symmetry.space_group_name_H-M   'P 1'
#
loop_
_entity.id
_entity.type
_entity.pdbx_description
1 polymer ?
#
loop_
_entity_poly.entity_id
_entity_poly.type
_entity_poly.pdbx_seq_one_letter_code
_entity_poly.pdbx_strand_id
1 'polypeptide(L)'
;MIREITTPILAATAIGFMNAFDALLGALSDPLTGKFLDMRWDGSVLDGVMLFSVVDYKIAFITIPLFMVLSLFSLRKVNETYCKSIS
;
A
#
# COMPACT_ATOMS: atom_id res chain seq x y z
N MET A 1 -3.01 -7.06 17.66
CA MET A 1 -1.55 -6.81 17.64
C MET A 1 -1.13 -5.42 18.14
N ILE A 2 -1.35 -4.30 17.41
CA ILE A 2 -0.83 -2.97 17.86
C ILE A 2 -1.27 -2.61 19.29
N ARG A 3 -2.52 -2.92 19.63
CA ARG A 3 -3.10 -2.70 20.97
C ARG A 3 -2.50 -3.60 22.04
N GLU A 4 -2.05 -4.80 21.68
CA GLU A 4 -1.48 -5.77 22.62
C GLU A 4 -0.01 -5.49 22.95
N ILE A 5 0.71 -4.83 22.03
CA ILE A 5 2.13 -4.45 22.21
C ILE A 5 2.32 -3.02 22.72
N THR A 6 1.24 -2.24 22.81
CA THR A 6 1.27 -0.82 23.22
C THR A 6 0.56 -0.67 24.55
N THR A 7 1.10 0.15 25.46
CA THR A 7 0.44 0.44 26.73
C THR A 7 -0.94 1.08 26.49
N PRO A 8 -1.94 0.82 27.36
CA PRO A 8 -3.31 1.30 27.14
C PRO A 8 -3.41 2.81 26.95
N ILE A 9 -2.57 3.57 27.65
CA ILE A 9 -2.53 5.04 27.57
C ILE A 9 -2.06 5.58 26.21
N LEU A 10 -1.27 4.80 25.46
CA LEU A 10 -0.71 5.19 24.15
C LEU A 10 -1.40 4.47 22.97
N ALA A 11 -2.28 3.51 23.25
CA ALA A 11 -2.91 2.68 22.21
C ALA A 11 -3.64 3.50 21.13
N ALA A 12 -4.34 4.57 21.53
CA ALA A 12 -5.03 5.45 20.60
C ALA A 12 -4.06 6.17 19.64
N THR A 13 -2.93 6.66 20.17
CA THR A 13 -1.88 7.32 19.38
C THR A 13 -1.21 6.35 18.41
N ALA A 14 -0.91 5.12 18.85
CA ALA A 14 -0.30 4.11 17.99
C ALA A 14 -1.22 3.70 16.83
N ILE A 15 -2.53 3.57 17.08
CA ILE A 15 -3.53 3.30 16.04
C ILE A 15 -3.64 4.50 15.08
N GLY A 16 -3.72 5.71 15.61
CA GLY A 16 -3.76 6.93 14.79
C GLY A 16 -2.53 7.07 13.90
N PHE A 17 -1.35 6.76 14.43
CA PHE A 17 -0.10 6.76 13.67
C PHE A 17 -0.10 5.71 12.56
N MET A 18 -0.57 4.48 12.83
CA MET A 18 -0.73 3.44 11.80
C MET A 18 -1.63 3.91 10.66
N ASN A 19 -2.80 4.46 10.97
CA ASN A 19 -3.76 4.92 9.96
C ASN A 19 -3.22 6.10 9.13
N ALA A 20 -2.46 7.01 9.77
CA ALA A 20 -1.79 8.09 9.04
C ALA A 20 -0.76 7.54 8.04
N PHE A 21 -0.02 6.50 8.44
CA PHE A 21 0.94 5.84 7.57
C PHE A 21 0.26 5.10 6.41
N ASP A 22 -0.87 4.44 6.67
CA ASP A 22 -1.69 3.79 5.63
C ASP A 22 -2.15 4.80 4.58
N ALA A 23 -2.70 5.94 5.01
CA ALA A 23 -3.10 7.02 4.12
C ALA A 23 -1.90 7.60 3.33
N LEU A 24 -0.75 7.78 3.97
CA LEU A 24 0.46 8.26 3.31
C LEU A 24 0.96 7.28 2.24
N LEU A 25 0.98 5.98 2.55
CA LEU A 25 1.38 4.96 1.59
C LEU A 25 0.37 4.85 0.44
N GLY A 26 -0.93 5.00 0.69
CA GLY A 26 -1.94 5.11 -0.36
C GLY A 26 -1.68 6.30 -1.30
N ALA A 27 -1.47 7.49 -0.72
CA ALA A 27 -1.16 8.71 -1.46
C ALA A 27 0.13 8.62 -2.29
N LEU A 28 1.08 7.75 -1.93
CA LEU A 28 2.29 7.46 -2.71
C LEU A 28 2.08 6.36 -3.75
N SER A 29 1.25 5.37 -3.44
CA SER A 29 1.00 4.20 -4.29
C SER A 29 0.17 4.56 -5.53
N ASP A 30 -0.79 5.47 -5.38
CA ASP A 30 -1.63 5.97 -6.47
C ASP A 30 -0.79 6.62 -7.60
N PRO A 31 0.05 7.65 -7.34
CA PRO A 31 0.89 8.25 -8.37
C PRO A 31 1.99 7.33 -8.86
N LEU A 32 2.49 6.40 -8.03
CA LEU A 32 3.44 5.39 -8.49
C LEU A 32 2.80 4.48 -9.55
N THR A 33 1.57 4.03 -9.31
CA THR A 33 0.81 3.20 -10.26
C THR A 33 0.51 3.97 -11.54
N GLY A 34 0.15 5.27 -11.42
CA GLY A 34 0.02 6.16 -12.56
C GLY A 34 1.31 6.29 -13.38
N LYS A 35 2.46 6.43 -12.71
CA LYS A 35 3.77 6.49 -13.38
C LYS A 35 4.12 5.19 -14.14
N PHE A 36 3.78 4.03 -13.58
CA PHE A 36 3.94 2.74 -14.27
C PHE A 36 3.06 2.66 -15.53
N LEU A 37 1.85 3.21 -15.46
CA LEU A 37 0.94 3.30 -16.60
C LEU A 37 1.50 4.26 -17.67
N ASP A 38 1.96 5.44 -17.27
CA ASP A 38 2.54 6.47 -18.15
C ASP A 38 3.82 6.00 -18.85
N MET A 39 4.67 5.21 -18.17
CA MET A 39 5.89 4.64 -18.78
C MET A 39 5.61 3.75 -19.98
N ARG A 40 4.43 3.12 -20.02
CA ARG A 40 4.04 2.22 -21.10
C ARG A 40 3.21 2.90 -22.17
N TRP A 41 2.78 4.13 -21.92
CA TRP A 41 2.04 4.91 -22.87
C TRP A 41 2.80 5.06 -24.19
N ASP A 42 2.11 4.77 -25.29
CA ASP A 42 2.66 4.77 -26.65
C ASP A 42 2.50 6.11 -27.36
N GLY A 43 2.03 7.15 -26.65
CA GLY A 43 1.74 8.46 -27.20
C GLY A 43 0.38 8.55 -27.90
N SER A 44 -0.45 7.51 -27.83
CA SER A 44 -1.81 7.55 -28.38
C SER A 44 -2.69 8.51 -27.60
N VAL A 45 -3.25 9.49 -28.31
CA VAL A 45 -4.19 10.48 -27.78
C VAL A 45 -5.43 10.47 -28.68
N LEU A 46 -6.61 10.37 -28.08
CA LEU A 46 -7.89 10.56 -28.76
C LEU A 46 -8.65 11.68 -28.07
N ASP A 47 -9.06 12.69 -28.84
CA ASP A 47 -9.81 13.85 -28.35
C ASP A 47 -9.16 14.56 -27.13
N GLY A 48 -7.83 14.58 -27.09
CA GLY A 48 -7.06 15.20 -26.00
C GLY A 48 -6.87 14.32 -24.76
N VAL A 49 -7.37 13.08 -24.77
CA VAL A 49 -7.23 12.11 -23.67
C VAL A 49 -6.20 11.04 -24.04
N MET A 50 -5.30 10.73 -23.10
CA MET A 50 -4.34 9.63 -23.26
C MET A 50 -5.09 8.30 -23.32
N LEU A 51 -4.89 7.57 -24.42
CA LEU A 51 -5.41 6.22 -24.57
C LEU A 51 -4.43 5.22 -23.99
N PHE A 52 -4.96 4.29 -23.20
CA PHE A 52 -4.20 3.18 -22.63
C PHE A 52 -4.80 1.87 -23.11
N SER A 53 -3.95 0.93 -23.51
CA SER A 53 -4.40 -0.40 -23.88
C SER A 53 -4.69 -1.23 -22.64
N VAL A 54 -5.43 -2.34 -22.83
CA VAL A 54 -5.68 -3.32 -21.76
C VAL A 54 -4.38 -3.91 -21.21
N VAL A 55 -3.33 -4.01 -22.03
CA VAL A 55 -2.03 -4.53 -21.60
C VAL A 55 -1.35 -3.56 -20.64
N ASP A 56 -1.48 -2.25 -20.87
CA ASP A 56 -0.82 -1.23 -20.05
C ASP A 56 -1.42 -1.21 -18.64
N TYR A 57 -2.75 -1.32 -18.53
CA TYR A 57 -3.42 -1.49 -17.24
C TYR A 57 -3.03 -2.78 -16.53
N LYS A 58 -2.91 -3.91 -17.24
CA LYS A 58 -2.47 -5.17 -16.65
C LYS A 58 -1.09 -5.05 -16.04
N ILE A 59 -0.17 -4.37 -16.73
CA ILE A 59 1.19 -4.14 -16.23
C ILE A 59 1.17 -3.17 -15.05
N ALA A 60 0.43 -2.06 -15.13
CA ALA A 60 0.30 -1.11 -14.04
C ALA A 60 -0.25 -1.79 -12.77
N PHE A 61 -1.25 -2.68 -12.90
CA PHE A 61 -1.80 -3.41 -11.78
C PHE A 61 -0.93 -4.54 -11.24
N ILE A 62 0.23 -4.87 -11.85
CA ILE A 62 1.24 -5.74 -11.23
C ILE A 62 1.82 -5.09 -9.96
N THR A 63 1.69 -3.76 -9.79
CA THR A 63 2.06 -3.09 -8.53
C THR A 63 1.29 -3.67 -7.33
N ILE A 64 0.03 -4.06 -7.49
CA ILE A 64 -0.81 -4.62 -6.43
C ILE A 64 -0.24 -5.95 -5.88
N PRO A 65 -0.07 -7.02 -6.69
CA PRO A 65 0.52 -8.26 -6.21
C PRO A 65 1.96 -8.06 -5.72
N LEU A 66 2.71 -7.10 -6.28
CA LEU A 66 4.04 -6.75 -5.77
C LEU A 66 3.98 -6.24 -4.32
N PHE A 67 3.08 -5.28 -4.02
CA PHE A 67 2.86 -4.81 -2.65
C PHE A 67 2.37 -5.93 -1.72
N MET A 68 1.51 -6.81 -2.23
CA MET A 68 1.03 -7.96 -1.47
C MET A 68 2.18 -8.90 -1.10
N VAL A 69 3.07 -9.22 -2.04
CA VAL A 69 4.28 -10.01 -1.79
C VAL A 69 5.20 -9.33 -0.76
N LEU A 70 5.42 -8.02 -0.88
CA LEU A 70 6.20 -7.23 0.08
C LEU A 70 5.58 -7.26 1.50
N SER A 71 4.25 -7.17 1.60
CA SER A 71 3.54 -7.30 2.89
C SER A 71 3.73 -8.69 3.49
N LEU A 72 3.72 -9.74 2.67
CA LEU A 72 3.89 -11.12 3.10
C LEU A 72 5.29 -11.37 3.65
N PHE A 73 6.31 -10.79 3.02
CA PHE A 73 7.68 -10.80 3.56
C PHE A 73 7.80 -10.01 4.85
N SER A 74 7.13 -8.87 4.95
CA SER A 74 7.13 -8.04 6.16
C SER A 74 6.47 -8.74 7.34
N LEU A 75 5.42 -9.53 7.08
CA LEU A 75 4.74 -10.33 8.10
C LEU A 75 5.67 -11.34 8.78
N ARG A 76 6.70 -11.85 8.11
CA ARG A 76 7.67 -12.77 8.73
C ARG A 76 8.45 -12.15 9.90
N LYS A 77 8.56 -10.83 9.96
CA LYS A 77 9.23 -10.12 11.06
C LYS A 77 8.29 -9.81 12.23
N VAL A 78 7.00 -10.04 12.03
CA VAL A 78 5.97 -9.76 13.02
C VAL A 78 5.85 -10.98 13.94
N ASN A 79 6.13 -10.79 15.23
CA ASN A 79 6.01 -11.85 16.22
C ASN A 79 4.55 -12.01 16.68
N GLU A 80 4.10 -13.26 16.78
CA GLU A 80 2.80 -13.58 17.35
C GLU A 80 2.73 -13.20 18.83
N THR A 81 1.66 -12.50 19.21
CA THR A 81 1.48 -11.97 20.58
C THR A 81 0.64 -12.89 21.48
N TYR A 82 0.13 -14.01 20.94
CA TYR A 82 -0.66 -15.03 21.66
C TYR A 82 -1.78 -14.45 22.56
N CYS A 83 -2.43 -13.37 22.12
CA CYS A 83 -3.48 -12.66 22.87
C CYS A 83 -3.06 -12.17 24.27
N LYS A 84 -1.75 -11.99 24.51
CA LYS A 84 -1.23 -11.42 25.75
C LYS A 84 -0.98 -9.93 25.55
N SER A 85 -1.81 -9.11 26.18
CA SER A 85 -1.55 -7.67 26.31
C SER A 85 -0.44 -7.45 27.32
N ILE A 86 0.49 -6.54 27.05
CA ILE A 86 1.25 -5.90 28.12
C ILE A 86 0.25 -5.16 29.03
N SER A 87 0.23 -5.54 30.31
CA SER A 87 -0.63 -4.95 31.34
C SER A 87 0.01 -3.72 31.95
#